data_AF-A0A2T9ZVA6-F1
#
_entry.id   AF-A0A2T9ZVA6-F1
#
_cell.length_a   1.000
_cell.length_b   1.000
_cell.length_c   1.000
_cell.angle_alpha   90.00
_cell.angle_beta   90.00
_cell.angle_gamma   90.00
#
_symmetry.space_group_name_H-M   'P 1'
#
loop_
_entity.id
_entity.type
_entity.pdbx_description
1 polymer ?
#
loop_
_entity_poly.entity_id
_entity_poly.type
_entity_poly.pdbx_seq_one_letter_code
_entity_poly.pdbx_strand_id
1 'polypeptide(L)'
;MMRRKVKNLSPDAPLLYPDHPRPVTRRDFIRQGLMAGLGAVTTPSLFGLFANPGEARAALSSDLEALKNICGIDTLGGGKIPFICFDLAGGANIAGSNVLTGGQGGQFDFLTTAGYNRLGLPGDMVPPITNPDSGLSDFINTELGLAFHSDSAFLRGILEKVSAVNRASINGAIIPARSENDTGNNPHNPMYAINRCGADGELLTLIGSRSSDSGGNSVAPADQIDPAVRPTKVDRPSDTTGLVDTGKLVGMFDQADAVAVMEAIQRISDMKLNSVNTGITTDDVVKELIRCGYVKSADLVDRYGDPAALDVTADTDIIGPIFTQDEFDNDGEFRKTASVMKLVINGYAGAGTITMGGYDYHTGDRAVGEVRDLRAGRCMGACIEYAARIGMPLMLYVFSDGSVSSNGTIDNSADGRGKGVWTGDNQSTAASFFLVYNPGGQPVLAGASADEQLQHQQIGYFSADGSVDNGSSPAANNVNQLVLTVALNYLALHGEQGQFNTLFGTSLGNNTMLDSLTAFNPII
;
A
#
# COMPACT_ATOMS: atom_id res chain seq x y z
N MET A 1 11.24 -63.80 33.92
CA MET A 1 11.26 -62.97 32.70
C MET A 1 10.57 -61.65 33.01
N MET A 2 11.31 -60.55 33.13
CA MET A 2 10.75 -59.20 33.30
C MET A 2 11.52 -58.26 32.37
N ARG A 3 10.82 -57.70 31.38
CA ARG A 3 11.37 -56.77 30.37
C ARG A 3 11.78 -55.46 31.04
N ARG A 4 13.04 -55.05 30.89
CA ARG A 4 13.50 -53.68 31.20
C ARG A 4 12.82 -52.70 30.23
N LYS A 5 12.13 -51.69 30.76
CA LYS A 5 11.55 -50.59 29.95
C LYS A 5 12.67 -49.81 29.25
N VAL A 6 12.60 -49.71 27.93
CA VAL A 6 13.42 -48.77 27.13
C VAL A 6 12.83 -47.38 27.35
N LYS A 7 13.63 -46.44 27.88
CA LYS A 7 13.29 -45.02 27.87
C LYS A 7 13.64 -44.47 26.48
N ASN A 8 12.66 -43.97 25.76
CA ASN A 8 12.92 -43.15 24.57
C ASN A 8 13.52 -41.82 25.05
N LEU A 9 14.62 -41.42 24.43
CA LEU A 9 15.26 -40.13 24.65
C LEU A 9 14.41 -39.01 24.03
N SER A 10 14.45 -37.82 24.63
CA SER A 10 13.88 -36.58 24.07
C SER A 10 14.47 -36.28 22.69
N PRO A 11 13.73 -35.67 21.74
CA PRO A 11 14.26 -35.25 20.44
C PRO A 11 15.54 -34.40 20.53
N ASP A 12 15.72 -33.67 21.63
CA ASP A 12 16.85 -32.76 21.85
C ASP A 12 17.95 -33.34 22.76
N ALA A 13 17.90 -34.63 23.12
CA ALA A 13 18.92 -35.24 23.97
C ALA A 13 20.14 -35.69 23.14
N PRO A 14 21.38 -35.30 23.50
CA PRO A 14 22.56 -35.68 22.74
C PRO A 14 22.86 -37.19 22.88
N LEU A 15 23.11 -37.84 21.74
CA LEU A 15 23.48 -39.26 21.67
C LEU A 15 25.00 -39.39 21.87
N LEU A 16 25.42 -40.00 22.98
CA LEU A 16 26.82 -40.28 23.27
C LEU A 16 27.13 -41.74 22.94
N TYR A 17 27.93 -41.97 21.91
CA TYR A 17 28.48 -43.28 21.57
C TYR A 17 30.01 -43.27 21.79
N PRO A 18 30.59 -44.32 22.41
CA PRO A 18 32.02 -44.34 22.77
C PRO A 18 33.01 -44.33 21.60
N ASP A 19 32.57 -44.61 20.37
CA ASP A 19 33.47 -45.01 19.28
C ASP A 19 33.42 -44.10 18.02
N HIS A 20 32.97 -42.84 18.14
CA HIS A 20 33.02 -41.89 17.02
C HIS A 20 34.34 -41.09 16.97
N PRO A 21 34.98 -40.96 15.80
CA PRO A 21 36.16 -40.11 15.63
C PRO A 21 35.84 -38.62 15.90
N ARG A 22 36.82 -37.90 16.44
CA ARG A 22 36.70 -36.46 16.75
C ARG A 22 36.39 -35.68 15.46
N PRO A 23 35.47 -34.68 15.50
CA PRO A 23 35.11 -33.90 14.33
C PRO A 23 36.34 -33.12 13.81
N VAL A 24 36.64 -33.27 12.52
CA VAL A 24 37.80 -32.62 11.87
C VAL A 24 37.39 -31.72 10.70
N THR A 25 36.11 -31.74 10.29
CA THR A 25 35.59 -30.88 9.22
C THR A 25 34.43 -30.00 9.69
N ARG A 26 34.22 -28.85 9.04
CA ARG A 26 33.15 -27.88 9.36
C ARG A 26 31.74 -28.51 9.38
N ARG A 27 31.52 -29.52 8.53
CA ARG A 27 30.24 -30.23 8.41
C ARG A 27 30.01 -31.21 9.58
N ASP A 28 31.08 -31.77 10.14
CA ASP A 28 31.03 -32.66 11.31
C ASP A 28 30.75 -31.90 12.60
N PHE A 29 31.29 -30.68 12.74
CA PHE A 29 31.01 -29.80 13.87
C PHE A 29 29.56 -29.31 13.91
N ILE A 30 28.95 -29.04 12.75
CA ILE A 30 27.52 -28.65 12.64
C ILE A 30 26.61 -29.82 13.00
N ARG A 31 26.93 -31.03 12.52
CA ARG A 31 26.15 -32.25 12.78
C ARG A 31 26.15 -32.67 14.26
N GLN A 32 27.20 -32.33 15.00
CA GLN A 32 27.35 -32.65 16.43
C GLN A 32 26.90 -31.50 17.36
N GLY A 33 26.35 -30.40 16.84
CA GLY A 33 25.86 -29.28 17.66
C GLY A 33 26.96 -28.50 18.40
N LEU A 34 28.23 -28.64 18.00
CA LEU A 34 29.41 -28.07 18.67
C LEU A 34 29.89 -26.74 18.08
N MET A 35 29.24 -26.25 17.02
CA MET A 35 29.41 -24.87 16.52
C MET A 35 28.25 -24.01 17.03
N ALA A 36 28.26 -23.68 18.32
CA ALA A 36 27.59 -22.49 18.83
C ALA A 36 28.50 -21.30 18.52
N GLY A 37 28.07 -20.42 17.61
CA GLY A 37 28.90 -19.36 17.06
C GLY A 37 29.36 -18.33 18.10
N LEU A 38 30.67 -18.26 18.31
CA LEU A 38 31.38 -17.03 18.65
C LEU A 38 31.70 -16.32 17.34
N GLY A 39 30.82 -15.41 16.93
CA GLY A 39 30.95 -14.58 15.74
C GLY A 39 30.01 -13.39 15.92
N ALA A 40 30.40 -12.21 15.41
CA ALA A 40 29.66 -10.98 15.56
C ALA A 40 28.14 -11.19 15.39
N VAL A 41 27.34 -10.65 16.32
CA VAL A 41 25.89 -10.60 16.18
C VAL A 41 25.60 -9.65 15.01
N THR A 42 25.47 -10.22 13.83
CA THR A 42 25.06 -9.56 12.58
C THR A 42 23.72 -10.16 12.17
N THR A 43 22.66 -9.70 12.83
CA THR A 43 21.27 -9.94 12.43
C THR A 43 20.38 -8.86 13.06
N PRO A 44 19.92 -7.84 12.30
CA PRO A 44 18.95 -6.87 12.82
C PRO A 44 17.52 -7.44 12.93
N SER A 45 17.24 -8.65 12.47
CA SER A 45 15.87 -9.15 12.28
C SER A 45 15.36 -10.17 13.34
N LEU A 46 15.95 -10.22 14.53
CA LEU A 46 15.53 -11.20 15.56
C LEU A 46 15.39 -10.68 17.00
N PHE A 47 15.38 -9.36 17.21
CA PHE A 47 15.44 -8.78 18.56
C PHE A 47 14.31 -7.81 18.95
N GLY A 48 13.15 -7.85 18.29
CA GLY A 48 11.93 -7.19 18.77
C GLY A 48 11.27 -7.88 19.98
N LEU A 49 12.05 -8.52 20.87
CA LEU A 49 11.58 -9.57 21.77
C LEU A 49 11.64 -9.24 23.26
N PHE A 50 11.73 -7.97 23.64
CA PHE A 50 11.76 -7.55 25.04
C PHE A 50 11.04 -6.22 25.21
N ALA A 51 9.84 -6.23 25.77
CA ALA A 51 9.24 -5.11 26.51
C ALA A 51 7.91 -5.60 27.13
N ASN A 52 7.45 -4.90 28.17
CA ASN A 52 6.34 -5.29 29.05
C ASN A 52 5.50 -4.03 29.30
N PRO A 53 4.16 -4.12 29.37
CA PRO A 53 3.29 -2.97 29.27
C PRO A 53 3.19 -2.25 30.62
N GLY A 54 3.66 -1.02 30.66
CA GLY A 54 3.39 -0.08 31.74
C GLY A 54 3.64 1.32 31.22
N GLU A 55 2.65 2.19 31.34
CA GLU A 55 2.64 3.57 30.82
C GLU A 55 3.90 4.37 31.21
N ALA A 56 4.94 4.27 30.40
CA ALA A 56 6.05 5.21 30.29
C ALA A 56 6.89 4.81 29.07
N ARG A 57 6.89 5.64 28.02
CA ARG A 57 7.98 5.61 27.03
C ARG A 57 9.29 5.72 27.79
N ALA A 58 10.13 4.70 27.71
CA ALA A 58 11.46 4.71 28.29
C ALA A 58 12.37 5.46 27.30
N ALA A 59 12.30 6.80 27.36
CA ALA A 59 13.11 7.66 26.51
C ALA A 59 14.55 7.16 26.47
N LEU A 60 15.09 6.99 25.25
CA LEU A 60 16.48 6.59 25.08
C LEU A 60 17.37 7.55 25.89
N SER A 61 18.44 6.99 26.44
CA SER A 61 19.52 7.77 27.03
C SER A 61 20.03 8.82 26.05
N SER A 62 20.45 9.97 26.58
CA SER A 62 20.80 11.14 25.76
C SER A 62 21.91 10.87 24.73
N ASP A 63 22.81 9.91 25.00
CA ASP A 63 23.83 9.46 24.05
C ASP A 63 23.23 8.70 22.86
N LEU A 64 22.21 7.86 23.11
CA LEU A 64 21.51 7.11 22.07
C LEU A 64 20.52 7.96 21.28
N GLU A 65 19.85 8.94 21.89
CA GLU A 65 19.08 9.96 21.16
C GLU A 65 19.95 10.78 20.20
N ALA A 66 21.17 11.14 20.62
CA ALA A 66 22.12 11.81 19.74
C ALA A 66 22.56 10.90 18.58
N LEU A 67 22.82 9.62 18.85
CA LEU A 67 23.15 8.62 17.83
C LEU A 67 21.99 8.34 16.87
N LYS A 68 20.74 8.36 17.33
CA LYS A 68 19.54 8.20 16.52
C LYS A 68 19.46 9.25 15.41
N ASN A 69 19.71 10.52 15.77
CA ASN A 69 19.76 11.63 14.83
C ASN A 69 20.92 11.49 13.82
N ILE A 70 22.09 11.02 14.26
CA ILE A 70 23.26 10.77 13.38
C ILE A 70 22.97 9.63 12.41
N CYS A 71 22.25 8.60 12.84
CA CYS A 71 21.87 7.45 12.04
C CYS A 71 20.72 7.71 11.06
N GLY A 72 20.13 8.90 11.06
CA GLY A 72 18.99 9.23 10.19
C GLY A 72 17.78 8.33 10.45
N ILE A 73 17.60 7.87 11.69
CA ILE A 73 16.44 7.07 12.09
C ILE A 73 15.28 8.06 12.27
N ASP A 74 14.62 8.39 11.17
CA ASP A 74 13.40 9.18 11.17
C ASP A 74 12.27 8.38 11.83
N THR A 75 11.43 9.08 12.59
CA THR A 75 10.25 8.52 13.25
C THR A 75 9.08 8.26 12.28
N LEU A 76 9.32 8.41 10.98
CA LEU A 76 8.38 8.24 9.88
C LEU A 76 9.10 7.42 8.80
N GLY A 77 8.72 6.16 8.63
CA GLY A 77 9.38 5.20 7.74
C GLY A 77 9.81 5.79 6.38
N GLY A 78 11.07 5.54 6.00
CA GLY A 78 11.68 5.92 4.71
C GLY A 78 11.69 7.43 4.36
N GLY A 79 11.01 8.29 5.12
CA GLY A 79 10.74 9.69 4.75
C GLY A 79 9.88 9.85 3.49
N LYS A 80 9.16 8.81 3.06
CA LYS A 80 8.33 8.82 1.83
C LYS A 80 6.84 8.94 2.14
N ILE A 81 6.07 9.44 1.18
CA ILE A 81 4.61 9.54 1.29
C ILE A 81 4.01 8.14 1.47
N PRO A 82 3.18 7.89 2.49
CA PRO A 82 2.43 6.65 2.64
C PRO A 82 1.72 6.25 1.33
N PHE A 83 1.86 4.97 0.94
CA PHE A 83 1.24 4.44 -0.27
C PHE A 83 0.31 3.27 0.07
N ILE A 84 -0.96 3.39 -0.30
CA ILE A 84 -1.96 2.32 -0.16
C ILE A 84 -2.56 2.05 -1.53
N CYS A 85 -2.63 0.78 -1.92
CA CYS A 85 -3.38 0.38 -3.10
C CYS A 85 -4.60 -0.49 -2.78
N PHE A 86 -5.69 -0.24 -3.51
CA PHE A 86 -6.92 -1.02 -3.51
C PHE A 86 -6.91 -1.93 -4.73
N ASP A 87 -6.87 -3.23 -4.45
CA ASP A 87 -6.95 -4.31 -5.43
C ASP A 87 -8.40 -4.83 -5.45
N LEU A 88 -9.16 -4.36 -6.43
CA LEU A 88 -10.55 -4.75 -6.64
C LEU A 88 -10.56 -6.05 -7.44
N ALA A 89 -10.65 -7.18 -6.75
CA ALA A 89 -10.53 -8.51 -7.35
C ALA A 89 -11.77 -8.82 -8.23
N GLY A 90 -11.59 -8.72 -9.54
CA GLY A 90 -12.57 -8.86 -10.61
C GLY A 90 -12.52 -7.72 -11.64
N GLY A 91 -13.62 -7.52 -12.36
CA GLY A 91 -13.81 -6.42 -13.30
C GLY A 91 -14.61 -5.24 -12.73
N ALA A 92 -13.96 -4.37 -11.98
CA ALA A 92 -14.60 -3.18 -11.42
C ALA A 92 -14.97 -2.16 -12.52
N ASN A 93 -16.06 -1.45 -12.29
CA ASN A 93 -16.45 -0.31 -13.11
C ASN A 93 -15.71 0.96 -12.64
N ILE A 94 -14.49 1.18 -13.13
CA ILE A 94 -13.74 2.40 -12.79
C ILE A 94 -14.10 3.55 -13.75
N ALA A 95 -14.03 3.31 -15.06
CA ALA A 95 -14.16 4.34 -16.09
C ALA A 95 -15.63 4.70 -16.42
N GLY A 96 -15.89 5.99 -16.63
CA GLY A 96 -17.18 6.54 -17.00
C GLY A 96 -18.10 6.68 -15.80
N SER A 97 -18.75 5.59 -15.38
CA SER A 97 -19.84 5.67 -14.40
C SER A 97 -19.37 5.91 -12.95
N ASN A 98 -18.08 5.72 -12.67
CA ASN A 98 -17.44 6.23 -11.46
C ASN A 98 -16.54 7.44 -11.78
N VAL A 99 -15.33 7.20 -12.28
CA VAL A 99 -14.38 8.27 -12.64
C VAL A 99 -14.59 8.65 -14.10
N LEU A 100 -14.72 9.94 -14.42
CA LEU A 100 -14.89 10.37 -15.80
C LEU A 100 -13.65 10.07 -16.62
N THR A 101 -13.87 9.74 -17.89
CA THR A 101 -12.82 9.58 -18.90
C THR A 101 -13.22 10.30 -20.17
N GLY A 102 -12.22 10.72 -20.92
CA GLY A 102 -12.38 11.44 -22.17
C GLY A 102 -11.27 11.16 -23.19
N GLY A 103 -11.31 11.90 -24.29
CA GLY A 103 -10.32 11.89 -25.34
C GLY A 103 -9.00 12.55 -24.93
N GLN A 104 -8.25 13.00 -25.95
CA GLN A 104 -6.90 13.53 -25.78
C GLN A 104 -6.86 14.82 -24.95
N GLY A 105 -7.97 15.57 -24.86
CA GLY A 105 -8.08 16.76 -24.02
C GLY A 105 -8.26 16.48 -22.52
N GLY A 106 -8.28 15.22 -22.08
CA GLY A 106 -8.49 14.83 -20.69
C GLY A 106 -9.96 14.50 -20.38
N GLN A 107 -10.33 14.50 -19.10
CA GLN A 107 -11.64 14.00 -18.64
C GLN A 107 -12.85 14.79 -19.19
N PHE A 108 -12.64 16.04 -19.62
CA PHE A 108 -13.68 16.92 -20.20
C PHE A 108 -13.75 16.89 -21.73
N ASP A 109 -12.86 16.14 -22.39
CA ASP A 109 -12.97 15.83 -23.82
C ASP A 109 -13.95 14.67 -23.99
N PHE A 110 -15.23 14.98 -23.84
CA PHE A 110 -16.27 13.98 -23.62
C PHE A 110 -16.42 12.97 -24.77
N LEU A 111 -16.75 11.73 -24.38
CA LEU A 111 -17.04 10.64 -25.30
C LEU A 111 -18.42 10.80 -25.95
N THR A 112 -18.70 9.99 -26.98
CA THR A 112 -20.05 9.94 -27.55
C THR A 112 -21.04 9.32 -26.56
N THR A 113 -22.34 9.58 -26.75
CA THR A 113 -23.40 8.91 -25.98
C THR A 113 -23.29 7.38 -26.04
N ALA A 114 -22.91 6.82 -27.19
CA ALA A 114 -22.68 5.39 -27.34
C ALA A 114 -21.46 4.90 -26.54
N GLY A 115 -20.38 5.71 -26.48
CA GLY A 115 -19.22 5.43 -25.65
C GLY A 115 -19.56 5.42 -24.16
N TYR A 116 -20.30 6.42 -23.68
CA TYR A 116 -20.77 6.42 -22.28
C TYR A 116 -21.76 5.28 -21.99
N ASN A 117 -22.61 4.91 -22.96
CA ASN A 117 -23.49 3.75 -22.82
C ASN A 117 -22.71 2.45 -22.62
N ARG A 118 -21.60 2.27 -23.34
CA ARG A 118 -20.68 1.14 -23.13
C ARG A 118 -20.09 1.14 -21.71
N LEU A 119 -19.80 2.32 -21.17
CA LEU A 119 -19.32 2.54 -19.79
C LEU A 119 -20.45 2.58 -18.74
N GLY A 120 -21.66 2.14 -19.11
CA GLY A 120 -22.78 1.95 -18.18
C GLY A 120 -23.56 3.21 -17.82
N LEU A 121 -23.40 4.31 -18.56
CA LEU A 121 -24.22 5.53 -18.41
C LEU A 121 -25.26 5.63 -19.53
N PRO A 122 -26.57 5.71 -19.21
CA PRO A 122 -27.59 5.95 -20.23
C PRO A 122 -27.48 7.36 -20.82
N GLY A 123 -28.15 7.58 -21.96
CA GLY A 123 -28.04 8.83 -22.72
C GLY A 123 -28.55 10.08 -21.99
N ASP A 124 -29.39 9.90 -20.98
CA ASP A 124 -29.94 10.93 -20.09
C ASP A 124 -29.11 11.14 -18.81
N MET A 125 -27.99 10.42 -18.65
CA MET A 125 -27.00 10.59 -17.57
C MET A 125 -25.58 10.83 -18.09
N VAL A 126 -25.39 11.25 -19.35
CA VAL A 126 -24.04 11.53 -19.85
C VAL A 126 -23.50 12.86 -19.29
N PRO A 127 -22.18 13.00 -19.03
CA PRO A 127 -21.61 14.20 -18.43
C PRO A 127 -21.95 15.55 -19.11
N PRO A 128 -21.96 15.69 -20.45
CA PRO A 128 -22.17 16.99 -21.09
C PRO A 128 -23.62 17.49 -21.12
N ILE A 129 -24.61 16.65 -20.77
CA ILE A 129 -26.02 17.05 -20.85
C ILE A 129 -26.51 17.68 -19.55
N THR A 130 -27.55 18.49 -19.66
CA THR A 130 -28.33 18.95 -18.51
C THR A 130 -29.13 17.78 -17.96
N ASN A 131 -29.06 17.56 -16.65
CA ASN A 131 -29.82 16.54 -15.95
C ASN A 131 -31.32 16.79 -16.11
N PRO A 132 -32.07 15.83 -16.67
CA PRO A 132 -33.50 15.97 -16.89
C PRO A 132 -34.32 16.14 -15.61
N ASP A 133 -33.84 15.61 -14.48
CA ASP A 133 -34.54 15.62 -13.19
C ASP A 133 -34.35 16.94 -12.44
N SER A 134 -33.16 17.53 -12.51
CA SER A 134 -32.82 18.78 -11.81
C SER A 134 -32.86 20.02 -12.70
N GLY A 135 -32.79 19.86 -14.02
CA GLY A 135 -32.65 20.95 -14.98
C GLY A 135 -31.29 21.65 -14.95
N LEU A 136 -30.28 21.06 -14.29
CA LEU A 136 -28.92 21.60 -14.16
C LEU A 136 -27.88 20.66 -14.82
N SER A 137 -26.76 21.19 -15.32
CA SER A 137 -25.62 20.36 -15.75
C SER A 137 -24.87 19.82 -14.52
N ASP A 138 -25.40 18.76 -13.90
CA ASP A 138 -24.96 18.27 -12.59
C ASP A 138 -24.36 16.85 -12.59
N PHE A 139 -24.08 16.27 -13.77
CA PHE A 139 -23.48 14.92 -13.88
C PHE A 139 -21.97 14.86 -13.62
N ILE A 140 -21.36 15.99 -13.27
CA ILE A 140 -19.92 16.11 -13.02
C ILE A 140 -19.70 16.61 -11.60
N ASN A 141 -18.86 15.90 -10.84
CA ASN A 141 -18.38 16.33 -9.54
C ASN A 141 -16.85 16.36 -9.53
N THR A 142 -16.28 17.50 -9.16
CA THR A 142 -14.83 17.75 -9.07
C THR A 142 -14.40 18.14 -7.65
N GLU A 143 -15.21 17.85 -6.64
CA GLU A 143 -14.96 18.22 -5.24
C GLU A 143 -13.65 17.62 -4.69
N LEU A 144 -13.21 16.49 -5.25
CA LEU A 144 -11.96 15.81 -4.92
C LEU A 144 -10.82 16.12 -5.91
N GLY A 145 -10.95 17.17 -6.73
CA GLY A 145 -10.02 17.52 -7.81
C GLY A 145 -10.16 16.64 -9.06
N LEU A 146 -10.10 15.31 -8.92
CA LEU A 146 -10.39 14.35 -9.98
C LEU A 146 -11.87 14.43 -10.39
N ALA A 147 -12.17 14.40 -11.69
CA ALA A 147 -13.56 14.44 -12.14
C ALA A 147 -14.24 13.07 -12.02
N PHE A 148 -15.32 13.01 -11.25
CA PHE A 148 -16.20 11.86 -11.11
C PHE A 148 -17.55 12.14 -11.78
N HIS A 149 -18.23 11.08 -12.20
CA HIS A 149 -19.66 11.17 -12.44
C HIS A 149 -20.33 11.51 -11.09
N SER A 150 -21.26 12.46 -11.06
CA SER A 150 -21.83 12.94 -9.78
C SER A 150 -22.59 11.85 -9.01
N ASP A 151 -23.17 10.87 -9.71
CA ASP A 151 -23.80 9.69 -9.12
C ASP A 151 -22.82 8.51 -8.91
N SER A 152 -21.51 8.72 -8.93
CA SER A 152 -20.50 7.69 -8.71
C SER A 152 -20.63 7.06 -7.32
N ALA A 153 -20.67 5.73 -7.25
CA ALA A 153 -20.69 5.00 -5.99
C ALA A 153 -19.36 5.13 -5.22
N PHE A 154 -18.21 5.11 -5.91
CA PHE A 154 -16.91 5.42 -5.29
C PHE A 154 -16.93 6.81 -4.66
N LEU A 155 -17.35 7.83 -5.42
CA LEU A 155 -17.41 9.20 -4.94
C LEU A 155 -18.30 9.30 -3.70
N ARG A 156 -19.53 8.79 -3.75
CA ARG A 156 -20.44 8.80 -2.59
C ARG A 156 -19.79 8.18 -1.36
N GLY A 157 -19.16 7.01 -1.52
CA GLY A 157 -18.49 6.33 -0.42
C GLY A 157 -17.34 7.15 0.16
N ILE A 158 -16.53 7.79 -0.69
CA ILE A 158 -15.44 8.66 -0.24
C ILE A 158 -16.00 9.86 0.52
N LEU A 159 -17.02 10.54 -0.02
CA LEU A 159 -17.62 11.72 0.58
C LEU A 159 -18.34 11.43 1.91
N GLU A 160 -18.84 10.21 2.12
CA GLU A 160 -19.41 9.79 3.41
C GLU A 160 -18.36 9.72 4.53
N LYS A 161 -17.08 9.53 4.19
CA LYS A 161 -15.99 9.35 5.16
C LYS A 161 -15.06 10.55 5.26
N VAL A 162 -14.84 11.27 4.16
CA VAL A 162 -13.96 12.45 4.14
C VAL A 162 -14.73 13.71 4.52
N SER A 163 -14.22 14.43 5.52
CA SER A 163 -14.80 15.71 5.95
C SER A 163 -14.78 16.76 4.83
N ALA A 164 -15.77 17.66 4.80
CA ALA A 164 -15.86 18.68 3.74
C ALA A 164 -14.62 19.57 3.62
N VAL A 165 -13.91 19.81 4.73
CA VAL A 165 -12.66 20.60 4.75
C VAL A 165 -11.52 19.84 4.07
N ASN A 166 -11.40 18.54 4.34
CA ASN A 166 -10.30 17.73 3.82
C ASN A 166 -10.42 17.46 2.31
N ARG A 167 -11.63 17.54 1.75
CA ARG A 167 -11.88 17.36 0.30
C ARG A 167 -11.09 18.34 -0.57
N ALA A 168 -10.96 19.58 -0.10
CA ALA A 168 -10.19 20.63 -0.79
C ALA A 168 -8.67 20.35 -0.82
N SER A 169 -8.19 19.34 -0.10
CA SER A 169 -6.77 18.94 -0.06
C SER A 169 -6.50 17.67 -0.88
N ILE A 170 -7.46 17.26 -1.72
CA ILE A 170 -7.39 16.06 -2.54
C ILE A 170 -7.37 16.45 -4.01
N ASN A 171 -6.54 15.76 -4.79
CA ASN A 171 -6.61 15.73 -6.25
C ASN A 171 -6.32 14.29 -6.72
N GLY A 172 -6.54 13.99 -7.99
CA GLY A 172 -6.21 12.68 -8.54
C GLY A 172 -6.03 12.68 -10.04
N ALA A 173 -5.57 11.55 -10.57
CA ALA A 173 -5.47 11.31 -11.99
C ALA A 173 -5.94 9.88 -12.32
N ILE A 174 -6.49 9.72 -13.52
CA ILE A 174 -6.93 8.44 -14.07
C ILE A 174 -5.98 7.99 -15.18
N ILE A 175 -5.74 6.68 -15.27
CA ILE A 175 -4.86 6.05 -16.25
C ILE A 175 -5.69 5.05 -17.06
N PRO A 176 -6.18 5.44 -18.25
CA PRO A 176 -6.73 4.51 -19.23
C PRO A 176 -5.69 3.44 -19.60
N ALA A 177 -5.99 2.18 -19.27
CA ALA A 177 -5.06 1.08 -19.47
C ALA A 177 -5.79 -0.24 -19.59
N ARG A 178 -5.48 -1.01 -20.64
CA ARG A 178 -6.06 -2.33 -20.82
C ARG A 178 -5.62 -3.28 -19.70
N SER A 179 -6.58 -4.03 -19.16
CA SER A 179 -6.35 -5.17 -18.26
C SER A 179 -6.67 -6.47 -19.01
N GLU A 180 -5.86 -7.53 -18.93
CA GLU A 180 -6.23 -8.81 -19.55
C GLU A 180 -7.31 -9.49 -18.69
N ASN A 181 -8.58 -9.44 -19.11
CA ASN A 181 -9.68 -9.97 -18.28
C ASN A 181 -9.47 -11.44 -17.88
N ASP A 182 -9.93 -11.79 -16.68
CA ASP A 182 -10.09 -13.18 -16.20
C ASP A 182 -8.77 -13.98 -16.13
N THR A 183 -7.67 -13.29 -15.86
CA THR A 183 -6.45 -13.96 -15.40
C THR A 183 -5.99 -13.30 -14.11
N GLY A 184 -5.98 -14.05 -13.00
CA GLY A 184 -5.32 -13.62 -11.75
C GLY A 184 -3.80 -13.40 -11.90
N ASN A 185 -3.28 -13.42 -13.13
CA ASN A 185 -1.89 -13.24 -13.51
C ASN A 185 -1.59 -11.82 -14.03
N ASN A 186 -2.57 -10.90 -14.04
CA ASN A 186 -2.28 -9.53 -14.41
C ASN A 186 -1.33 -8.87 -13.40
N PRO A 187 -0.18 -8.34 -13.85
CA PRO A 187 0.82 -7.77 -12.98
C PRO A 187 0.46 -6.32 -12.56
N HIS A 188 -0.71 -6.10 -11.95
CA HIS A 188 -1.21 -4.77 -11.59
C HIS A 188 -0.67 -4.24 -10.26
N ASN A 189 -0.13 -5.10 -9.39
CA ASN A 189 0.24 -4.68 -8.05
C ASN A 189 1.60 -3.94 -8.05
N PRO A 190 1.66 -2.66 -7.63
CA PRO A 190 2.87 -1.85 -7.75
C PRO A 190 3.81 -1.92 -6.53
N MET A 191 3.49 -2.72 -5.51
CA MET A 191 4.13 -2.64 -4.19
C MET A 191 5.65 -2.73 -4.20
N TYR A 192 6.22 -3.65 -5.01
CA TYR A 192 7.68 -3.76 -5.14
C TYR A 192 8.31 -2.57 -5.86
N ALA A 193 7.63 -2.00 -6.87
CA ALA A 193 8.10 -0.81 -7.54
C ALA A 193 8.07 0.41 -6.58
N ILE A 194 7.03 0.52 -5.77
CA ILE A 194 6.91 1.56 -4.73
C ILE A 194 8.01 1.41 -3.66
N ASN A 195 8.29 0.20 -3.20
CA ASN A 195 9.44 -0.04 -2.30
C ASN A 195 10.77 0.34 -2.96
N ARG A 196 10.97 0.00 -4.24
CA ARG A 196 12.16 0.39 -4.99
C ARG A 196 12.32 1.91 -5.15
N CYS A 197 11.22 2.67 -5.05
CA CYS A 197 11.23 4.14 -4.97
C CYS A 197 11.59 4.67 -3.57
N GLY A 198 11.87 3.80 -2.60
CA GLY A 198 12.29 4.14 -1.24
C GLY A 198 11.20 4.04 -0.18
N ALA A 199 9.99 3.61 -0.52
CA ALA A 199 8.94 3.40 0.47
C ALA A 199 9.31 2.22 1.38
N ASP A 200 9.62 2.51 2.65
CA ASP A 200 9.99 1.51 3.65
C ASP A 200 9.43 1.90 5.00
N GLY A 201 8.99 0.90 5.77
CA GLY A 201 8.37 1.11 7.08
C GLY A 201 9.36 0.86 8.19
N GLU A 202 9.01 1.33 9.38
CA GLU A 202 9.88 1.11 10.55
C GLU A 202 9.87 -0.34 11.03
N LEU A 203 8.72 -1.00 10.96
CA LEU A 203 8.51 -2.39 11.36
C LEU A 203 8.46 -3.33 10.17
N LEU A 204 7.75 -2.93 9.11
CA LEU A 204 7.47 -3.77 7.95
C LEU A 204 7.76 -3.00 6.66
N THR A 205 8.43 -3.63 5.70
CA THR A 205 8.65 -2.97 4.40
C THR A 205 7.36 -2.91 3.59
N LEU A 206 6.72 -4.05 3.35
CA LEU A 206 5.46 -4.16 2.62
C LEU A 206 4.44 -4.97 3.42
N ILE A 207 3.16 -4.59 3.34
CA ILE A 207 2.05 -5.36 3.88
C ILE A 207 0.94 -5.58 2.86
N GLY A 208 0.14 -6.61 3.07
CA GLY A 208 -1.01 -6.85 2.21
C GLY A 208 -2.07 -7.71 2.90
N SER A 209 -3.31 -7.58 2.46
CA SER A 209 -4.42 -8.32 3.06
C SER A 209 -4.61 -9.75 2.54
N ARG A 210 -3.77 -10.19 1.59
CA ARG A 210 -3.72 -11.57 1.09
C ARG A 210 -2.37 -12.18 1.36
N SER A 211 -2.35 -13.50 1.56
CA SER A 211 -1.12 -14.28 1.66
C SER A 211 -0.61 -14.65 0.26
N SER A 212 -0.09 -13.68 -0.47
CA SER A 212 0.43 -13.82 -1.84
C SER A 212 1.76 -13.08 -2.00
N ASP A 213 2.47 -13.27 -3.11
CA ASP A 213 3.73 -12.56 -3.37
C ASP A 213 3.54 -11.06 -3.51
N SER A 214 2.38 -10.60 -3.96
CA SER A 214 2.04 -9.18 -4.06
C SER A 214 1.37 -8.61 -2.80
N GLY A 215 0.98 -9.47 -1.85
CA GLY A 215 0.09 -9.09 -0.75
C GLY A 215 -1.36 -8.84 -1.17
N GLY A 216 -1.68 -8.99 -2.47
CA GLY A 216 -3.00 -8.78 -3.07
C GLY A 216 -3.56 -9.99 -3.83
N ASN A 217 -4.63 -9.77 -4.58
CA ASN A 217 -5.19 -10.71 -5.56
C ASN A 217 -4.40 -10.67 -6.87
N SER A 218 -4.18 -9.48 -7.43
CA SER A 218 -3.34 -9.32 -8.62
C SER A 218 -1.87 -9.54 -8.28
N VAL A 219 -1.14 -10.18 -9.20
CA VAL A 219 0.31 -10.39 -9.03
C VAL A 219 1.07 -9.07 -9.23
N ALA A 220 2.32 -9.05 -8.77
CA ALA A 220 3.25 -7.97 -9.09
C ALA A 220 4.04 -8.32 -10.36
N PRO A 221 4.54 -7.33 -11.13
CA PRO A 221 5.45 -7.58 -12.24
C PRO A 221 6.65 -8.43 -11.83
N ALA A 222 6.90 -9.52 -12.57
CA ALA A 222 7.88 -10.55 -12.18
C ALA A 222 9.33 -10.03 -12.08
N ASP A 223 9.68 -9.02 -12.88
CA ASP A 223 10.98 -8.35 -12.87
C ASP A 223 11.15 -7.37 -11.69
N GLN A 224 10.07 -7.06 -10.97
CA GLN A 224 10.08 -6.17 -9.82
C GLN A 224 10.11 -6.92 -8.49
N ILE A 225 9.66 -8.17 -8.45
CA ILE A 225 9.58 -8.98 -7.22
C ILE A 225 10.96 -9.12 -6.58
N ASP A 226 11.05 -8.70 -5.31
CA ASP A 226 12.18 -8.96 -4.43
C ASP A 226 11.74 -9.86 -3.26
N PRO A 227 12.17 -11.14 -3.24
CA PRO A 227 11.82 -12.07 -2.17
C PRO A 227 12.21 -11.63 -0.76
N ALA A 228 13.15 -10.68 -0.61
CA ALA A 228 13.60 -10.18 0.70
C ALA A 228 12.56 -9.27 1.38
N VAL A 229 11.67 -8.64 0.61
CA VAL A 229 10.68 -7.66 1.09
C VAL A 229 9.24 -8.12 0.84
N ARG A 230 9.01 -9.45 0.79
CA ARG A 230 7.68 -10.01 0.54
C ARG A 230 6.65 -9.46 1.54
N PRO A 231 5.46 -9.03 1.07
CA PRO A 231 4.46 -8.42 1.94
C PRO A 231 4.04 -9.32 3.10
N THR A 232 4.00 -8.73 4.30
CA THR A 232 3.44 -9.39 5.49
C THR A 232 1.92 -9.34 5.45
N LYS A 233 1.27 -10.47 5.73
CA LYS A 233 -0.20 -10.55 5.70
C LYS A 233 -0.80 -9.83 6.90
N VAL A 234 -1.67 -8.85 6.64
CA VAL A 234 -2.47 -8.13 7.65
C VAL A 234 -3.90 -7.98 7.13
N ASP A 235 -4.86 -8.70 7.73
CA ASP A 235 -6.28 -8.63 7.33
C ASP A 235 -7.27 -8.34 8.46
N ARG A 236 -6.79 -8.22 9.70
CA ARG A 236 -7.63 -7.95 10.88
C ARG A 236 -6.85 -7.22 11.98
N PRO A 237 -7.55 -6.59 12.96
CA PRO A 237 -6.90 -5.86 14.05
C PRO A 237 -5.95 -6.70 14.91
N SER A 238 -6.23 -7.99 15.13
CA SER A 238 -5.32 -8.84 15.90
C SER A 238 -3.99 -9.11 15.18
N ASP A 239 -3.92 -8.93 13.85
CA ASP A 239 -2.67 -9.08 13.11
C ASP A 239 -1.75 -7.88 13.38
N THR A 240 -2.28 -6.68 13.66
CA THR A 240 -1.46 -5.47 13.93
C THR A 240 -0.82 -5.54 15.30
N THR A 241 -1.56 -5.91 16.33
CA THR A 241 -1.04 -6.11 17.69
C THR A 241 -0.15 -7.35 17.79
N GLY A 242 -0.44 -8.38 16.99
CA GLY A 242 0.36 -9.60 16.89
C GLY A 242 1.76 -9.42 16.27
N LEU A 243 2.07 -8.27 15.65
CA LEU A 243 3.41 -7.98 15.10
C LEU A 243 4.48 -7.90 16.19
N VAL A 244 4.08 -7.49 17.40
CA VAL A 244 4.97 -7.22 18.53
C VAL A 244 4.65 -8.09 19.75
N ASP A 245 3.55 -8.85 19.73
CA ASP A 245 3.21 -9.79 20.80
C ASP A 245 4.03 -11.09 20.68
N THR A 246 5.21 -11.09 21.30
CA THR A 246 6.17 -12.19 21.24
C THR A 246 5.95 -13.30 22.26
N GLY A 247 4.70 -13.56 22.67
CA GLY A 247 4.33 -14.79 23.39
C GLY A 247 5.14 -15.12 24.66
N LYS A 248 4.58 -14.85 25.84
CA LYS A 248 4.88 -15.53 27.12
C LYS A 248 6.32 -15.59 27.65
N LEU A 249 7.31 -14.94 27.03
CA LEU A 249 8.52 -14.46 27.73
C LEU A 249 8.28 -13.11 28.43
N VAL A 250 7.08 -12.55 28.21
CA VAL A 250 6.48 -11.27 28.66
C VAL A 250 6.21 -11.23 30.18
N GLY A 251 7.17 -11.67 30.99
CA GLY A 251 7.07 -11.61 32.45
C GLY A 251 8.40 -11.51 33.17
N MET A 252 9.53 -11.33 32.47
CA MET A 252 10.85 -11.24 33.10
C MET A 252 11.39 -9.83 33.30
N PHE A 253 11.00 -8.82 32.51
CA PHE A 253 11.51 -7.45 32.58
C PHE A 253 10.41 -6.44 32.21
N ASP A 254 10.46 -5.20 32.72
CA ASP A 254 9.60 -4.09 32.27
C ASP A 254 10.13 -3.44 30.97
N GLN A 255 9.37 -2.54 30.33
CA GLN A 255 9.81 -1.85 29.10
C GLN A 255 11.10 -1.05 29.31
N ALA A 256 11.27 -0.43 30.48
CA ALA A 256 12.46 0.33 30.82
C ALA A 256 13.71 -0.56 30.94
N ASP A 257 13.57 -1.73 31.57
CA ASP A 257 14.63 -2.74 31.67
C ASP A 257 15.01 -3.28 30.28
N ALA A 258 14.02 -3.49 29.40
CA ALA A 258 14.27 -3.95 28.05
C ALA A 258 15.03 -2.91 27.20
N VAL A 259 14.62 -1.63 27.27
CA VAL A 259 15.37 -0.53 26.64
C VAL A 259 16.78 -0.50 27.19
N ALA A 260 16.97 -0.51 28.51
CA ALA A 260 18.29 -0.47 29.15
C ALA A 260 19.21 -1.63 28.71
N VAL A 261 18.68 -2.84 28.53
CA VAL A 261 19.42 -3.98 27.99
C VAL A 261 19.84 -3.74 26.54
N MET A 262 18.94 -3.21 25.70
CA MET A 262 19.25 -2.89 24.31
C MET A 262 20.29 -1.77 24.18
N GLU A 263 20.22 -0.76 25.04
CA GLU A 263 21.26 0.27 25.14
C GLU A 263 22.62 -0.32 25.53
N ALA A 264 22.64 -1.24 26.49
CA ALA A 264 23.86 -1.92 26.92
C ALA A 264 24.46 -2.77 25.78
N ILE A 265 23.62 -3.50 25.02
CA ILE A 265 24.04 -4.27 23.85
C ILE A 265 24.62 -3.34 22.78
N GLN A 266 23.98 -2.19 22.52
CA GLN A 266 24.51 -1.19 21.59
C GLN A 266 25.89 -0.70 22.03
N ARG A 267 26.04 -0.29 23.29
CA ARG A 267 27.31 0.25 23.83
C ARG A 267 28.43 -0.81 23.78
N ILE A 268 28.13 -2.06 24.15
CA ILE A 268 29.10 -3.16 24.08
C ILE A 268 29.50 -3.45 22.63
N SER A 269 28.53 -3.47 21.71
CA SER A 269 28.76 -3.72 20.30
C SER A 269 29.61 -2.61 19.68
N ASP A 270 29.32 -1.34 20.02
CA ASP A 270 30.10 -0.19 19.57
C ASP A 270 31.56 -0.25 20.04
N MET A 271 31.78 -0.50 21.33
CA MET A 271 33.13 -0.70 21.88
C MET A 271 33.86 -1.84 21.17
N LYS A 272 33.15 -2.93 20.83
CA LYS A 272 33.77 -4.05 20.14
C LYS A 272 34.12 -3.72 18.70
N LEU A 273 33.23 -3.06 17.95
CA LEU A 273 33.48 -2.64 16.56
C LEU A 273 34.66 -1.67 16.46
N ASN A 274 34.84 -0.79 17.45
CA ASN A 274 36.03 0.09 17.53
C ASN A 274 37.35 -0.69 17.70
N SER A 275 37.30 -1.91 18.24
CA SER A 275 38.50 -2.73 18.49
C SER A 275 38.75 -3.81 17.43
N VAL A 276 37.94 -3.84 16.36
CA VAL A 276 38.01 -4.87 15.31
C VAL A 276 38.20 -4.19 13.95
N ASN A 277 39.08 -4.73 13.11
CA ASN A 277 39.12 -4.42 11.69
C ASN A 277 38.42 -5.57 10.95
N THR A 278 37.35 -5.28 10.21
CA THR A 278 36.57 -6.30 9.50
C THR A 278 37.30 -6.87 8.27
N GLY A 279 38.38 -6.23 7.83
CA GLY A 279 39.21 -6.67 6.71
C GLY A 279 38.59 -6.42 5.33
N ILE A 280 37.50 -5.66 5.25
CA ILE A 280 36.85 -5.25 3.99
C ILE A 280 37.15 -3.79 3.68
N THR A 281 37.04 -3.41 2.41
CA THR A 281 37.34 -2.04 1.94
C THR A 281 36.36 -0.98 2.47
N THR A 282 35.20 -1.41 2.94
CA THR A 282 34.11 -0.57 3.49
C THR A 282 33.91 -0.79 4.99
N ASP A 283 35.00 -1.05 5.74
CA ASP A 283 34.99 -1.35 7.18
C ASP A 283 34.19 -0.33 7.99
N ASP A 284 34.43 0.97 7.76
CA ASP A 284 33.75 2.06 8.47
C ASP A 284 32.24 2.08 8.18
N VAL A 285 31.84 1.90 6.92
CA VAL A 285 30.42 1.85 6.51
C VAL A 285 29.71 0.67 7.16
N VAL A 286 30.34 -0.51 7.21
CA VAL A 286 29.74 -1.69 7.82
C VAL A 286 29.60 -1.53 9.34
N LYS A 287 30.60 -0.93 10.00
CA LYS A 287 30.52 -0.63 11.43
C LYS A 287 29.40 0.38 11.73
N GLU A 288 29.27 1.41 10.89
CA GLU A 288 28.19 2.39 10.98
C GLU A 288 26.81 1.74 10.80
N LEU A 289 26.62 0.89 9.79
CA LEU A 289 25.38 0.14 9.59
C LEU A 289 25.02 -0.74 10.81
N ILE A 290 26.00 -1.44 11.40
CA ILE A 290 25.77 -2.27 12.58
C ILE A 290 25.40 -1.40 13.79
N ARG A 291 26.10 -0.26 14.01
CA ARG A 291 25.79 0.69 15.09
C ARG A 291 24.35 1.19 14.97
N CYS A 292 23.97 1.70 13.80
CA CYS A 292 22.64 2.22 13.56
C CYS A 292 21.57 1.13 13.65
N GLY A 293 21.88 -0.11 13.28
CA GLY A 293 21.00 -1.26 13.50
C GLY A 293 20.66 -1.50 14.98
N TYR A 294 21.64 -1.41 15.88
CA TYR A 294 21.38 -1.55 17.33
C TYR A 294 20.62 -0.37 17.93
N VAL A 295 20.93 0.85 17.50
CA VAL A 295 20.18 2.05 17.92
C VAL A 295 18.73 1.95 17.46
N LYS A 296 18.49 1.53 16.20
CA LYS A 296 17.15 1.28 15.66
C LYS A 296 16.42 0.24 16.49
N SER A 297 17.04 -0.89 16.84
CA SER A 297 16.38 -1.90 17.67
C SER A 297 16.02 -1.41 19.07
N ALA A 298 16.87 -0.60 19.71
CA ALA A 298 16.56 0.00 21.01
C ALA A 298 15.39 0.99 20.91
N ASP A 299 15.40 1.83 19.88
CA ASP A 299 14.31 2.78 19.57
C ASP A 299 12.98 2.07 19.25
N LEU A 300 13.01 0.96 18.49
CA LEU A 300 11.81 0.16 18.22
C LEU A 300 11.25 -0.46 19.51
N VAL A 301 12.09 -0.92 20.44
CA VAL A 301 11.64 -1.47 21.73
C VAL A 301 11.02 -0.39 22.61
N ASP A 302 11.60 0.81 22.66
CA ASP A 302 11.00 1.94 23.37
C ASP A 302 9.63 2.31 22.78
N ARG A 303 9.50 2.34 21.45
CA ARG A 303 8.27 2.79 20.80
C ARG A 303 7.18 1.74 20.70
N TYR A 304 7.54 0.48 20.52
CA TYR A 304 6.63 -0.63 20.18
C TYR A 304 6.59 -1.74 21.20
N GLY A 305 7.21 -1.54 22.37
CA GLY A 305 7.07 -2.45 23.49
C GLY A 305 5.65 -2.55 24.05
N ASP A 306 4.80 -1.57 23.75
CA ASP A 306 3.37 -1.58 24.03
C ASP A 306 2.56 -1.82 22.73
N PRO A 307 1.83 -2.95 22.63
CA PRO A 307 0.99 -3.23 21.46
C PRO A 307 -0.17 -2.23 21.30
N ALA A 308 -0.51 -1.42 22.31
CA ALA A 308 -1.59 -0.43 22.23
C ALA A 308 -1.37 0.59 21.10
N ALA A 309 -0.12 0.91 20.75
CA ALA A 309 0.19 1.83 19.65
C ALA A 309 -0.23 1.28 18.27
N LEU A 310 -0.35 -0.06 18.16
CA LEU A 310 -0.76 -0.77 16.95
C LEU A 310 -2.24 -1.20 17.00
N ASP A 311 -2.92 -1.03 18.13
CA ASP A 311 -4.30 -1.46 18.32
C ASP A 311 -5.28 -0.52 17.60
N VAL A 312 -5.86 -1.04 16.52
CA VAL A 312 -6.85 -0.34 15.70
C VAL A 312 -8.16 -0.13 16.46
N THR A 313 -8.50 -1.04 17.38
CA THR A 313 -9.79 -1.02 18.09
C THR A 313 -9.85 0.03 19.20
N ALA A 314 -8.67 0.45 19.69
CA ALA A 314 -8.52 1.50 20.68
C ALA A 314 -8.25 2.89 20.07
N ASP A 315 -8.00 2.97 18.75
CA ASP A 315 -7.68 4.22 18.08
C ASP A 315 -8.92 5.10 17.88
N THR A 316 -8.98 6.19 18.63
CA THR A 316 -10.09 7.15 18.63
C THR A 316 -10.15 8.04 17.38
N ASP A 317 -9.09 8.09 16.57
CA ASP A 317 -9.12 8.75 15.26
C ASP A 317 -9.73 7.84 14.18
N ILE A 318 -9.81 6.54 14.44
CA ILE A 318 -10.47 5.55 13.58
C ILE A 318 -11.91 5.29 14.03
N ILE A 319 -12.09 4.89 15.29
CA ILE A 319 -13.38 4.50 15.86
C ILE A 319 -14.11 5.72 16.39
N GLY A 320 -15.31 5.97 15.85
CA GLY A 320 -16.15 7.13 16.10
C GLY A 320 -16.16 8.08 14.90
N PRO A 321 -15.04 8.75 14.58
CA PRO A 321 -15.04 9.74 13.50
C PRO A 321 -15.05 9.18 12.07
N ILE A 322 -14.40 8.03 11.83
CA ILE A 322 -14.35 7.42 10.49
C ILE A 322 -15.34 6.26 10.39
N PHE A 323 -15.24 5.31 11.32
CA PHE A 323 -16.17 4.20 11.44
C PHE A 323 -16.93 4.31 12.75
N THR A 324 -18.25 4.22 12.70
CA THR A 324 -19.00 3.96 13.93
C THR A 324 -18.62 2.59 14.48
N GLN A 325 -18.83 2.38 15.78
CA GLN A 325 -18.59 1.07 16.41
C GLN A 325 -19.34 -0.04 15.67
N ASP A 326 -20.62 0.20 15.35
CA ASP A 326 -21.46 -0.77 14.65
C ASP A 326 -20.95 -1.09 13.24
N GLU A 327 -20.50 -0.08 12.47
CA GLU A 327 -19.88 -0.29 11.16
C GLU A 327 -18.62 -1.14 11.27
N PHE A 328 -17.75 -0.81 12.22
CA PHE A 328 -16.49 -1.50 12.44
C PHE A 328 -16.70 -2.95 12.87
N ASP A 329 -17.68 -3.22 13.75
CA ASP A 329 -17.95 -4.57 14.26
C ASP A 329 -18.64 -5.47 13.23
N ASN A 330 -19.43 -4.90 12.30
CA ASN A 330 -20.23 -5.67 11.36
C ASN A 330 -19.62 -5.80 9.96
N ASP A 331 -18.64 -4.99 9.56
CA ASP A 331 -17.99 -5.10 8.24
C ASP A 331 -16.49 -5.47 8.33
N GLY A 332 -16.16 -6.67 7.83
CA GLY A 332 -14.78 -7.14 7.76
C GLY A 332 -13.88 -6.32 6.84
N GLU A 333 -14.46 -5.68 5.80
CA GLU A 333 -13.71 -4.81 4.89
C GLU A 333 -13.25 -3.53 5.60
N PHE A 334 -14.04 -3.01 6.54
CA PHE A 334 -13.67 -1.84 7.33
C PHE A 334 -12.57 -2.16 8.33
N ARG A 335 -12.66 -3.31 9.03
CA ARG A 335 -11.60 -3.76 9.95
C ARG A 335 -10.27 -4.00 9.24
N LYS A 336 -10.31 -4.63 8.07
CA LYS A 336 -9.13 -4.87 7.22
C LYS A 336 -8.52 -3.55 6.76
N THR A 337 -9.35 -2.64 6.25
CA THR A 337 -8.92 -1.30 5.80
C THR A 337 -8.27 -0.54 6.96
N ALA A 338 -8.92 -0.51 8.12
CA ALA A 338 -8.41 0.16 9.31
C ALA A 338 -7.06 -0.43 9.77
N SER A 339 -6.88 -1.75 9.67
CA SER A 339 -5.63 -2.42 10.01
C SER A 339 -4.47 -2.04 9.08
N VAL A 340 -4.70 -2.06 7.76
CA VAL A 340 -3.68 -1.67 6.77
C VAL A 340 -3.40 -0.17 6.84
N MET A 341 -4.43 0.68 6.91
CA MET A 341 -4.26 2.14 6.92
C MET A 341 -3.53 2.61 8.18
N LYS A 342 -3.82 2.01 9.36
CA LYS A 342 -3.12 2.31 10.62
C LYS A 342 -1.62 2.06 10.47
N LEU A 343 -1.24 0.90 9.93
CA LEU A 343 0.17 0.54 9.80
C LEU A 343 0.90 1.41 8.76
N VAL A 344 0.29 1.67 7.61
CA VAL A 344 0.95 2.40 6.52
C VAL A 344 1.05 3.90 6.83
N ILE A 345 -0.04 4.53 7.26
CA ILE A 345 -0.09 5.99 7.37
C ILE A 345 0.71 6.47 8.59
N ASN A 346 0.81 5.68 9.66
CA ASN A 346 1.72 5.97 10.78
C ASN A 346 3.19 5.61 10.49
N GLY A 347 3.53 5.10 9.30
CA GLY A 347 4.89 4.76 8.90
C GLY A 347 5.44 3.44 9.46
N TYR A 348 4.60 2.62 10.11
CA TYR A 348 4.99 1.28 10.57
C TYR A 348 5.23 0.33 9.40
N ALA A 349 4.47 0.50 8.31
CA ALA A 349 4.65 -0.17 7.04
C ALA A 349 4.96 0.81 5.91
N GLY A 350 5.87 0.47 5.00
CA GLY A 350 6.24 1.36 3.88
C GLY A 350 5.13 1.54 2.85
N ALA A 351 4.44 0.46 2.52
CA ALA A 351 3.25 0.49 1.66
C ALA A 351 2.31 -0.68 1.99
N GLY A 352 1.03 -0.56 1.60
CA GLY A 352 0.01 -1.57 1.87
C GLY A 352 -0.94 -1.88 0.70
N THR A 353 -1.28 -3.16 0.52
CA THR A 353 -2.36 -3.59 -0.39
C THR A 353 -3.62 -4.02 0.37
N ILE A 354 -4.76 -3.40 0.04
CA ILE A 354 -6.10 -3.79 0.50
C ILE A 354 -6.82 -4.46 -0.66
N THR A 355 -7.08 -5.77 -0.56
CA THR A 355 -7.81 -6.53 -1.58
C THR A 355 -9.27 -6.64 -1.22
N MET A 356 -10.15 -6.14 -2.07
CA MET A 356 -11.60 -6.25 -1.90
C MET A 356 -12.15 -7.27 -2.90
N GLY A 357 -12.92 -8.23 -2.40
CA GLY A 357 -13.43 -9.34 -3.22
C GLY A 357 -14.78 -9.05 -3.86
N GLY A 358 -15.06 -9.78 -4.95
CA GLY A 358 -16.33 -9.72 -5.64
C GLY A 358 -16.45 -8.48 -6.50
N TYR A 359 -15.46 -8.13 -7.30
CA TYR A 359 -15.61 -7.10 -8.34
C TYR A 359 -15.96 -7.69 -9.70
N ASP A 360 -16.28 -8.98 -9.73
CA ASP A 360 -16.87 -9.67 -10.86
C ASP A 360 -18.41 -9.49 -10.86
N TYR A 361 -18.90 -8.44 -11.53
CA TYR A 361 -20.33 -8.10 -11.60
C TYR A 361 -20.96 -8.34 -12.98
N HIS A 362 -20.29 -9.04 -13.91
CA HIS A 362 -20.79 -9.21 -15.27
C HIS A 362 -22.01 -10.17 -15.37
N THR A 363 -22.66 -10.45 -14.25
CA THR A 363 -23.77 -11.40 -14.07
C THR A 363 -25.15 -10.80 -14.36
N GLY A 364 -25.21 -9.55 -14.83
CA GLY A 364 -26.45 -8.88 -15.20
C GLY A 364 -27.12 -8.07 -14.09
N ASP A 365 -26.41 -7.77 -13.00
CA ASP A 365 -26.92 -6.99 -11.87
C ASP A 365 -26.06 -5.72 -11.63
N ARG A 366 -26.63 -4.54 -11.90
CA ARG A 366 -25.98 -3.25 -11.68
C ARG A 366 -25.95 -2.88 -10.19
N ALA A 367 -27.05 -3.14 -9.49
CA ALA A 367 -27.22 -2.82 -8.08
C ALA A 367 -26.12 -3.41 -7.20
N VAL A 368 -25.77 -4.68 -7.42
CA VAL A 368 -24.69 -5.33 -6.65
C VAL A 368 -23.35 -4.63 -6.86
N GLY A 369 -23.04 -4.22 -8.09
CA GLY A 369 -21.85 -3.43 -8.42
C GLY A 369 -21.81 -2.10 -7.67
N GLU A 370 -22.91 -1.33 -7.73
CA GLU A 370 -23.02 -0.03 -7.04
C GLU A 370 -22.83 -0.14 -5.52
N VAL A 371 -23.39 -1.16 -4.88
CA VAL A 371 -23.26 -1.37 -3.42
C VAL A 371 -21.82 -1.72 -3.04
N ARG A 372 -21.12 -2.50 -3.86
CA ARG A 372 -19.73 -2.87 -3.60
C ARG A 372 -18.78 -1.70 -3.90
N ASP A 373 -19.00 -0.97 -4.99
CA ASP A 373 -18.28 0.28 -5.29
C ASP A 373 -18.48 1.30 -4.16
N LEU A 374 -19.70 1.44 -3.61
CA LEU A 374 -19.95 2.31 -2.46
C LEU A 374 -19.09 1.90 -1.24
N ARG A 375 -18.99 0.60 -0.98
CA ARG A 375 -18.16 0.08 0.12
C ARG A 375 -16.68 0.34 -0.11
N ALA A 376 -16.19 0.14 -1.34
CA ALA A 376 -14.82 0.49 -1.71
C ALA A 376 -14.56 1.99 -1.53
N GLY A 377 -15.48 2.84 -1.97
CA GLY A 377 -15.42 4.29 -1.76
C GLY A 377 -15.30 4.65 -0.28
N ARG A 378 -16.07 4.00 0.61
CA ARG A 378 -15.96 4.20 2.07
C ARG A 378 -14.58 3.81 2.59
N CYS A 379 -14.02 2.69 2.14
CA CYS A 379 -12.68 2.29 2.53
C CYS A 379 -11.61 3.28 2.03
N MET A 380 -11.74 3.79 0.80
CA MET A 380 -10.83 4.81 0.26
C MET A 380 -10.91 6.11 1.05
N GLY A 381 -12.13 6.59 1.32
CA GLY A 381 -12.36 7.79 2.11
C GLY A 381 -11.88 7.66 3.55
N ALA A 382 -11.97 6.47 4.14
CA ALA A 382 -11.43 6.17 5.47
C ALA A 382 -9.90 6.34 5.52
N CYS A 383 -9.17 5.81 4.53
CA CYS A 383 -7.72 6.00 4.46
C CYS A 383 -7.34 7.48 4.36
N ILE A 384 -8.07 8.25 3.53
CA ILE A 384 -7.80 9.68 3.34
C ILE A 384 -8.14 10.50 4.59
N GLU A 385 -9.30 10.26 5.21
CA GLU A 385 -9.69 10.96 6.44
C GLU A 385 -8.74 10.63 7.60
N TYR A 386 -8.25 9.38 7.69
CA TYR A 386 -7.24 9.01 8.68
C TYR A 386 -5.92 9.74 8.45
N ALA A 387 -5.44 9.79 7.20
CA ALA A 387 -4.26 10.57 6.83
C ALA A 387 -4.40 12.05 7.22
N ALA A 388 -5.58 12.63 7.01
CA ALA A 388 -5.87 14.00 7.39
C ALA A 388 -5.84 14.22 8.91
N ARG A 389 -6.38 13.28 9.70
CA ARG A 389 -6.38 13.36 11.17
C ARG A 389 -4.98 13.34 11.75
N ILE A 390 -4.11 12.53 11.17
CA ILE A 390 -2.73 12.42 11.64
C ILE A 390 -1.77 13.41 10.94
N GLY A 391 -2.27 14.21 10.00
CA GLY A 391 -1.50 15.24 9.30
C GLY A 391 -0.46 14.71 8.30
N MET A 392 -0.70 13.51 7.73
CA MET A 392 0.22 12.87 6.79
C MET A 392 -0.30 12.96 5.34
N PRO A 393 0.56 13.17 4.34
CA PRO A 393 0.18 12.98 2.94
C PRO A 393 -0.14 11.52 2.66
N LEU A 394 -0.89 11.24 1.59
CA LEU A 394 -1.21 9.87 1.17
C LEU A 394 -1.33 9.83 -0.36
N MET A 395 -0.69 8.84 -0.98
CA MET A 395 -1.04 8.41 -2.34
C MET A 395 -1.85 7.12 -2.25
N LEU A 396 -3.09 7.17 -2.74
CA LEU A 396 -4.02 6.07 -2.77
C LEU A 396 -4.26 5.64 -4.21
N TYR A 397 -3.88 4.42 -4.57
CA TYR A 397 -4.03 3.87 -5.92
C TYR A 397 -5.16 2.83 -5.96
N VAL A 398 -5.97 2.82 -7.01
CA VAL A 398 -7.11 1.90 -7.17
C VAL A 398 -7.03 1.24 -8.53
N PHE A 399 -7.06 -0.09 -8.53
CA PHE A 399 -7.00 -0.90 -9.74
C PHE A 399 -7.88 -2.14 -9.62
N SER A 400 -8.11 -2.79 -10.76
CA SER A 400 -8.90 -4.00 -10.91
C SER A 400 -8.19 -4.91 -11.90
N ASP A 401 -8.31 -6.23 -11.77
CA ASP A 401 -7.74 -7.21 -12.71
C ASP A 401 -8.66 -7.51 -13.91
N GLY A 402 -9.61 -6.62 -14.18
CA GLY A 402 -10.51 -6.67 -15.32
C GLY A 402 -11.31 -5.37 -15.44
N SER A 403 -12.20 -5.32 -16.42
CA SER A 403 -13.22 -4.27 -16.52
C SER A 403 -14.48 -4.85 -17.15
N VAL A 404 -15.58 -4.09 -17.09
CA VAL A 404 -16.91 -4.50 -17.54
C VAL A 404 -17.46 -3.53 -18.58
N SER A 405 -18.38 -4.02 -19.41
CA SER A 405 -19.15 -3.17 -20.32
C SER A 405 -20.65 -3.44 -20.22
N SER A 406 -21.42 -2.41 -20.54
CA SER A 406 -22.87 -2.48 -20.64
C SER A 406 -23.33 -2.63 -22.09
N ASN A 407 -24.45 -3.31 -22.28
CA ASN A 407 -25.18 -3.35 -23.55
C ASN A 407 -26.32 -2.32 -23.62
N GLY A 408 -26.44 -1.44 -22.62
CA GLY A 408 -27.47 -0.41 -22.53
C GLY A 408 -28.78 -0.84 -21.87
N THR A 409 -28.91 -2.08 -21.41
CA THR A 409 -30.05 -2.49 -20.56
C THR A 409 -29.99 -1.74 -19.23
N ILE A 410 -31.09 -1.12 -18.81
CA ILE A 410 -31.13 -0.26 -17.62
C ILE A 410 -31.64 -1.01 -16.39
N ASP A 411 -30.96 -0.82 -15.26
CA ASP A 411 -31.44 -1.23 -13.94
C ASP A 411 -32.05 -0.04 -13.19
N ASN A 412 -33.38 0.00 -13.15
CA ASN A 412 -34.15 1.04 -12.47
C ASN A 412 -34.42 0.74 -10.99
N SER A 413 -33.81 -0.29 -10.41
CA SER A 413 -33.87 -0.49 -8.96
C SER A 413 -33.21 0.68 -8.23
N ALA A 414 -33.55 0.86 -6.95
CA ALA A 414 -32.98 1.94 -6.14
C ALA A 414 -31.44 1.86 -6.09
N ASP A 415 -30.88 0.66 -6.02
CA ASP A 415 -29.44 0.43 -5.99
C ASP A 415 -28.83 0.38 -7.41
N GLY A 416 -29.61 0.03 -8.44
CA GLY A 416 -29.22 0.06 -9.84
C GLY A 416 -29.12 1.48 -10.44
N ARG A 417 -29.76 2.44 -9.78
CA ARG A 417 -29.57 3.89 -9.98
C ARG A 417 -29.96 4.40 -11.38
N GLY A 418 -30.75 3.64 -12.13
CA GLY A 418 -31.11 3.98 -13.50
C GLY A 418 -29.96 3.82 -14.48
N LYS A 419 -28.90 3.10 -14.11
CA LYS A 419 -27.68 2.95 -14.92
C LYS A 419 -27.69 1.66 -15.75
N GLY A 420 -26.76 1.58 -16.70
CA GLY A 420 -26.57 0.41 -17.54
C GLY A 420 -26.08 -0.80 -16.73
N VAL A 421 -26.71 -1.95 -16.98
CA VAL A 421 -26.34 -3.27 -16.46
C VAL A 421 -25.01 -3.74 -17.05
N TRP A 422 -24.19 -4.39 -16.24
CA TRP A 422 -22.95 -5.03 -16.67
C TRP A 422 -23.23 -6.39 -17.29
N THR A 423 -22.92 -6.53 -18.57
CA THR A 423 -23.31 -7.71 -19.37
C THR A 423 -22.14 -8.57 -19.83
N GLY A 424 -20.91 -8.11 -19.62
CA GLY A 424 -19.73 -8.88 -19.96
C GLY A 424 -18.45 -8.13 -19.63
N ASP A 425 -17.38 -8.91 -19.46
CA ASP A 425 -16.04 -8.36 -19.29
C ASP A 425 -15.55 -7.66 -20.55
N ASN A 426 -14.81 -6.57 -20.37
CA ASN A 426 -14.25 -5.78 -21.47
C ASN A 426 -12.93 -5.12 -21.11
N GLN A 427 -11.83 -5.74 -21.52
CA GLN A 427 -10.48 -5.21 -21.32
C GLN A 427 -10.27 -3.82 -21.92
N SER A 428 -11.09 -3.44 -22.91
CA SER A 428 -10.95 -2.18 -23.62
C SER A 428 -11.56 -1.01 -22.86
N THR A 429 -12.33 -1.26 -21.79
CA THR A 429 -12.93 -0.20 -20.95
C THR A 429 -12.18 0.00 -19.64
N ALA A 430 -11.05 -0.68 -19.47
CA ALA A 430 -10.30 -0.69 -18.23
C ALA A 430 -9.56 0.64 -17.98
N ALA A 431 -9.48 0.99 -16.71
CA ALA A 431 -8.69 2.10 -16.21
C ALA A 431 -8.33 1.84 -14.75
N SER A 432 -7.26 2.45 -14.28
CA SER A 432 -6.97 2.61 -12.86
C SER A 432 -6.88 4.09 -12.53
N PHE A 433 -6.94 4.46 -11.26
CA PHE A 433 -6.79 5.85 -10.86
C PHE A 433 -6.06 5.95 -9.54
N PHE A 434 -5.54 7.13 -9.23
CA PHE A 434 -5.03 7.43 -7.91
C PHE A 434 -5.55 8.78 -7.42
N LEU A 435 -5.70 8.86 -6.10
CA LEU A 435 -5.97 10.07 -5.36
C LEU A 435 -4.73 10.40 -4.52
N VAL A 436 -4.43 11.68 -4.42
CA VAL A 436 -3.37 12.22 -3.58
C VAL A 436 -4.01 13.16 -2.59
N TYR A 437 -3.83 12.89 -1.30
CA TYR A 437 -4.13 13.81 -0.22
C TYR A 437 -2.84 14.51 0.23
N ASN A 438 -2.88 15.83 0.34
CA ASN A 438 -1.77 16.62 0.83
C ASN A 438 -2.25 17.59 1.93
N PRO A 439 -1.78 17.44 3.19
CA PRO A 439 -2.19 18.34 4.27
C PRO A 439 -1.75 19.80 4.05
N GLY A 440 -0.74 20.04 3.19
CA GLY A 440 -0.27 21.38 2.83
C GLY A 440 -1.17 22.14 1.83
N GLY A 441 -2.18 21.49 1.27
CA GLY A 441 -3.10 22.05 0.27
C GLY A 441 -3.24 21.16 -0.96
N GLN A 442 -4.23 21.45 -1.81
CA GLN A 442 -4.56 20.61 -2.97
C GLN A 442 -3.32 20.32 -3.85
N PRO A 443 -3.04 19.05 -4.19
CA PRO A 443 -2.01 18.73 -5.18
C PRO A 443 -2.29 19.42 -6.52
N VAL A 444 -1.27 20.06 -7.09
CA VAL A 444 -1.36 20.84 -8.32
C VAL A 444 -0.91 19.98 -9.50
N LEU A 445 -1.78 19.86 -10.51
CA LEU A 445 -1.47 19.15 -11.75
C LEU A 445 -0.27 19.80 -12.46
N ALA A 446 0.55 18.98 -13.11
CA ALA A 446 1.61 19.46 -13.99
C ALA A 446 1.02 20.21 -15.19
N GLY A 447 1.80 21.11 -15.80
CA GLY A 447 1.36 21.96 -16.90
C GLY A 447 1.20 23.43 -16.53
N ALA A 448 1.48 24.32 -17.48
CA ALA A 448 1.46 25.77 -17.31
C ALA A 448 0.09 26.39 -17.61
N SER A 449 -0.74 25.69 -18.39
CA SER A 449 -2.12 26.10 -18.72
C SER A 449 -3.15 25.13 -18.16
N ALA A 450 -4.41 25.58 -18.05
CA ALA A 450 -5.51 24.71 -17.63
C ALA A 450 -5.70 23.52 -18.57
N ASP A 451 -5.55 23.71 -19.89
CA ASP A 451 -5.68 22.65 -20.88
C ASP A 451 -4.58 21.58 -20.71
N GLU A 452 -3.34 22.00 -20.47
CA GLU A 452 -2.24 21.06 -20.16
C GLU A 452 -2.51 20.31 -18.86
N GLN A 453 -2.99 21.00 -17.81
CA GLN A 453 -3.33 20.36 -16.53
C GLN A 453 -4.40 19.27 -16.70
N LEU A 454 -5.42 19.52 -17.53
CA LEU A 454 -6.44 18.50 -17.84
C LEU A 454 -5.86 17.27 -18.55
N GLN A 455 -4.82 17.46 -19.38
CA GLN A 455 -4.09 16.35 -20.01
C GLN A 455 -3.26 15.57 -18.99
N HIS A 456 -2.67 16.24 -17.99
CA HIS A 456 -1.94 15.58 -16.91
C HIS A 456 -2.88 14.88 -15.91
N GLN A 457 -4.16 15.25 -15.86
CA GLN A 457 -5.17 14.59 -15.03
C GLN A 457 -5.62 13.23 -15.61
N GLN A 458 -5.36 12.96 -16.89
CA GLN A 458 -5.64 11.68 -17.54
C GLN A 458 -4.43 11.18 -18.35
N ILE A 459 -3.75 10.15 -17.85
CA ILE A 459 -2.51 9.64 -18.48
C ILE A 459 -2.86 8.59 -19.54
N GLY A 460 -2.99 9.04 -20.79
CA GLY A 460 -3.57 8.27 -21.89
C GLY A 460 -4.99 8.75 -22.19
N TYR A 461 -5.70 8.09 -23.10
CA TYR A 461 -7.07 8.53 -23.44
C TYR A 461 -7.95 7.42 -24.00
N PHE A 462 -9.26 7.68 -23.96
CA PHE A 462 -10.28 6.86 -24.59
C PHE A 462 -10.59 7.38 -26.00
N SER A 463 -10.89 6.47 -26.93
CA SER A 463 -11.56 6.81 -28.18
C SER A 463 -13.03 7.13 -27.94
N ALA A 464 -13.62 7.85 -28.89
CA ALA A 464 -15.00 8.34 -28.83
C ALA A 464 -16.08 7.25 -28.58
N ASP A 465 -15.76 5.98 -28.86
CA ASP A 465 -16.61 4.80 -28.67
C ASP A 465 -16.51 4.17 -27.27
N GLY A 466 -15.75 4.77 -26.35
CA GLY A 466 -15.58 4.27 -24.98
C GLY A 466 -14.56 3.14 -24.85
N SER A 467 -13.62 3.01 -25.78
CA SER A 467 -12.49 2.08 -25.69
C SER A 467 -11.19 2.84 -25.37
N VAL A 468 -10.25 2.23 -24.65
CA VAL A 468 -8.89 2.77 -24.47
C VAL A 468 -8.17 2.81 -25.82
N ASP A 469 -7.52 3.93 -26.16
CA ASP A 469 -6.62 4.00 -27.30
C ASP A 469 -5.25 3.44 -26.90
N ASN A 470 -4.89 2.29 -27.46
CA ASN A 470 -3.63 1.59 -27.16
C ASN A 470 -2.37 2.35 -27.56
N GLY A 471 -2.48 3.35 -28.44
CA GLY A 471 -1.38 4.23 -28.82
C GLY A 471 -1.24 5.46 -27.91
N SER A 472 -2.15 5.65 -26.95
CA SER A 472 -2.22 6.90 -26.18
C SER A 472 -1.11 7.06 -25.14
N SER A 473 -0.62 5.97 -24.56
CA SER A 473 0.48 5.98 -23.60
C SER A 473 1.13 4.59 -23.50
N PRO A 474 2.35 4.48 -22.93
CA PRO A 474 2.94 3.17 -22.61
C PRO A 474 2.03 2.34 -21.69
N ALA A 475 1.38 2.97 -20.71
CA ALA A 475 0.45 2.30 -19.79
C ALA A 475 -0.78 1.72 -20.51
N ALA A 476 -1.23 2.34 -21.60
CA ALA A 476 -2.47 1.97 -22.29
C ALA A 476 -2.50 0.52 -22.79
N ASN A 477 -1.34 0.00 -23.20
CA ASN A 477 -1.21 -1.29 -23.89
C ASN A 477 -0.34 -2.31 -23.15
N ASN A 478 0.20 -1.97 -21.98
CA ASN A 478 1.07 -2.87 -21.21
C ASN A 478 0.93 -2.66 -19.70
N VAL A 479 0.42 -3.69 -19.01
CA VAL A 479 0.17 -3.65 -17.57
C VAL A 479 1.45 -3.43 -16.74
N ASN A 480 2.61 -3.94 -17.18
CA ASN A 480 3.87 -3.66 -16.48
C ASN A 480 4.23 -2.17 -16.59
N GLN A 481 3.99 -1.55 -17.75
CA GLN A 481 4.20 -0.11 -17.94
C GLN A 481 3.19 0.72 -17.16
N LEU A 482 1.97 0.22 -16.96
CA LEU A 482 1.00 0.83 -16.05
C LEU A 482 1.56 0.89 -14.61
N VAL A 483 2.07 -0.23 -14.07
CA VAL A 483 2.69 -0.24 -12.74
C VAL A 483 3.85 0.74 -12.64
N LEU A 484 4.71 0.78 -13.66
CA LEU A 484 5.82 1.72 -13.68
C LEU A 484 5.36 3.18 -13.81
N THR A 485 4.24 3.44 -14.47
CA THR A 485 3.64 4.78 -14.53
C THR A 485 3.15 5.24 -13.15
N VAL A 486 2.63 4.32 -12.33
CA VAL A 486 2.29 4.61 -10.93
C VAL A 486 3.55 4.91 -10.11
N ALA A 487 4.62 4.12 -10.27
CA ALA A 487 5.89 4.35 -9.60
C ALA A 487 6.55 5.69 -10.02
N LEU A 488 6.46 6.06 -11.30
CA LEU A 488 6.88 7.38 -11.80
C LEU A 488 6.13 8.50 -11.09
N ASN A 489 4.80 8.40 -11.00
CA ASN A 489 3.99 9.43 -10.33
C ASN A 489 4.27 9.48 -8.83
N TYR A 490 4.57 8.34 -8.20
CA TYR A 490 5.04 8.32 -6.82
C TYR A 490 6.36 9.07 -6.66
N LEU A 491 7.37 8.83 -7.51
CA LEU A 491 8.63 9.59 -7.51
C LEU A 491 8.41 11.09 -7.77
N ALA A 492 7.49 11.44 -8.68
CA ALA A 492 7.20 12.83 -9.02
C ALA A 492 6.64 13.62 -7.82
N LEU A 493 5.81 13.00 -6.97
CA LEU A 493 5.33 13.62 -5.74
C LEU A 493 6.46 14.03 -4.78
N HIS A 494 7.65 13.41 -4.91
CA HIS A 494 8.85 13.69 -4.12
C HIS A 494 9.88 14.55 -4.88
N GLY A 495 9.58 15.00 -6.11
CA GLY A 495 10.56 15.69 -6.96
C GLY A 495 11.67 14.78 -7.51
N GLU A 496 11.46 13.46 -7.47
CA GLU A 496 12.48 12.45 -7.80
C GLU A 496 12.25 11.78 -9.16
N GLN A 497 11.34 12.29 -10.00
CA GLN A 497 11.02 11.68 -11.32
C GLN A 497 12.26 11.46 -12.20
N GLY A 498 13.30 12.30 -12.06
CA GLY A 498 14.57 12.16 -12.76
C GLY A 498 15.36 10.89 -12.41
N GLN A 499 15.05 10.23 -11.28
CA GLN A 499 15.67 8.96 -10.87
C GLN A 499 15.00 7.74 -11.51
N PHE A 500 13.84 7.90 -12.16
CA PHE A 500 13.05 6.79 -12.69
C PHE A 500 13.88 5.85 -13.59
N ASN A 501 14.58 6.40 -14.57
CA ASN A 501 15.37 5.61 -15.53
C ASN A 501 16.57 4.90 -14.86
N THR A 502 17.06 5.40 -13.72
CA THR A 502 18.09 4.72 -12.93
C THR A 502 17.53 3.51 -12.20
N LEU A 503 16.31 3.61 -11.68
CA LEU A 503 15.66 2.56 -10.88
C LEU A 503 15.00 1.47 -11.74
N PHE A 504 14.40 1.85 -12.87
CA PHE A 504 13.53 0.98 -13.67
C PHE A 504 13.96 0.84 -15.14
N GLY A 505 15.06 1.49 -15.54
CA GLY A 505 15.47 1.56 -16.94
C GLY A 505 14.53 2.43 -17.79
N THR A 506 14.71 2.39 -19.11
CA THR A 506 14.02 3.31 -20.05
C THR A 506 12.70 2.77 -20.60
N SER A 507 11.99 1.92 -19.84
CA SER A 507 10.79 1.22 -20.31
C SER A 507 9.60 2.14 -20.58
N LEU A 508 9.55 3.30 -19.91
CA LEU A 508 8.58 4.37 -20.16
C LEU A 508 9.11 5.44 -21.13
N GLY A 509 10.33 5.31 -21.64
CA GLY A 509 10.91 6.24 -22.62
C GLY A 509 11.92 7.24 -22.02
N ASN A 510 12.12 8.35 -22.74
CA ASN A 510 13.04 9.41 -22.35
C ASN A 510 12.39 10.40 -21.38
N ASN A 511 13.16 11.37 -20.87
CA ASN A 511 12.64 12.35 -19.89
C ASN A 511 11.41 13.12 -20.40
N THR A 512 11.35 13.49 -21.68
CA THR A 512 10.17 14.14 -22.25
C THR A 512 8.91 13.27 -22.16
N MET A 513 9.05 11.96 -22.38
CA MET A 513 7.94 11.01 -22.19
C MET A 513 7.58 10.90 -20.70
N LEU A 514 8.57 10.82 -19.80
CA LEU A 514 8.31 10.77 -18.35
C LEU A 514 7.54 12.03 -17.88
N ASP A 515 7.92 13.20 -18.35
CA ASP A 515 7.23 14.46 -18.02
C ASP A 515 5.77 14.41 -18.49
N SER A 516 5.50 13.87 -19.69
CA SER A 516 4.13 13.71 -20.21
C SER A 516 3.27 12.68 -19.46
N LEU A 517 3.89 11.77 -18.71
CA LEU A 517 3.23 10.74 -17.91
C LEU A 517 3.09 11.11 -16.42
N THR A 518 3.57 12.30 -16.04
CA THR A 518 3.57 12.78 -14.66
C THR A 518 2.34 13.65 -14.42
N ALA A 519 1.48 13.30 -13.47
CA ALA A 519 0.24 14.01 -13.21
C ALA A 519 0.43 15.29 -12.38
N PHE A 520 1.29 15.25 -11.37
CA PHE A 520 1.38 16.29 -10.34
C PHE A 520 2.77 16.91 -10.24
N ASN A 521 2.80 18.18 -9.83
CA ASN A 521 4.01 18.78 -9.28
C ASN A 521 4.35 18.13 -7.92
N PRO A 522 5.62 18.21 -7.46
CA PRO A 522 6.01 17.69 -6.15
C PRO A 522 5.21 18.32 -5.01
N ILE A 523 4.95 17.52 -3.97
CA ILE A 523 4.23 17.97 -2.76
C ILE A 523 5.09 17.92 -1.50
N ILE A 524 6.28 17.28 -1.56
CA ILE A 524 7.29 17.29 -0.50
C ILE A 524 8.68 17.60 -1.03
#